data_AF-A0A2E8H2K3-F1
#
_entry.id   AF-A0A2E8H2K3-F1
#
_cell.length_a   1.000
_cell.length_b   1.000
_cell.length_c   1.000
_cell.angle_alpha   90.00
_cell.angle_beta   90.00
_cell.angle_gamma   90.00
#
_symmetry.space_group_name_H-M   'P 1'
#
loop_
_entity.id
_entity.type
_entity.pdbx_description
1 polymer ?
#
loop_
_entity_poly.entity_id
_entity_poly.type
_entity_poly.pdbx_seq_one_letter_code
_entity_poly.pdbx_strand_id
1 'polypeptide(L)'
;MKRSCHRLLGLSLAVGFMSGCIPAPIPSPTPTSEEQEERLNRERYQARIRVIPGAPQAISGFLRIGRVYASRMGSAAVVSRVGNPRDLDMILDTINEYTEIEADFAPDLPYSDPRLLDLPIIIPQSEPNEVELEQLTRYLLEGGFVLDPGLGTDVFREGLEKYGGLVWGQDAWMETLPSDHPVFNSFFVLGEVRPSAGQPSPRGLFVNGRLAVLNFETLGMREEQTRAEVSRPGQVPGRAPVSPGTETVDPQLLRELDAAHVDRFRDIRFEKMTVNVVVHALTQEGSITSRNSTGGR
;
A
#
# COMPACT_ATOMS: atom_id res chain seq x y z
N MET A 1 78.54 54.63 35.79
CA MET A 1 77.35 55.01 36.59
C MET A 1 76.53 53.73 36.80
N LYS A 2 76.49 53.15 38.01
CA LYS A 2 75.34 53.15 38.97
C LYS A 2 74.05 52.61 38.31
N ARG A 3 73.30 51.56 38.72
CA ARG A 3 73.10 50.66 39.89
C ARG A 3 72.41 49.37 39.34
N SER A 4 72.77 48.14 39.71
CA SER A 4 72.32 47.27 40.82
C SER A 4 70.79 47.09 41.05
N CYS A 5 70.38 45.80 41.07
CA CYS A 5 69.46 45.09 42.00
C CYS A 5 68.08 44.52 41.54
N HIS A 6 68.07 43.17 41.43
CA HIS A 6 67.19 42.16 42.10
C HIS A 6 65.83 41.64 41.56
N ARG A 7 65.81 40.28 41.41
CA ARG A 7 64.76 39.26 41.69
C ARG A 7 63.51 39.29 40.77
N LEU A 8 62.85 38.20 40.37
CA LEU A 8 62.52 36.92 41.03
C LEU A 8 61.99 35.89 39.97
N LEU A 9 62.09 34.60 40.30
CA LEU A 9 61.53 33.41 39.65
C LEU A 9 60.05 33.51 39.22
N GLY A 10 59.63 32.73 38.21
CA GLY A 10 58.24 32.23 38.15
C GLY A 10 57.76 31.58 36.83
N LEU A 11 57.76 30.24 36.82
CA LEU A 11 56.93 29.30 36.05
C LEU A 11 57.01 29.19 34.50
N SER A 12 57.61 28.08 34.07
CA SER A 12 57.33 27.39 32.82
C SER A 12 55.94 26.75 32.81
N LEU A 13 55.21 26.93 31.71
CA LEU A 13 54.09 26.07 31.31
C LEU A 13 54.29 25.72 29.84
N ALA A 14 54.91 24.56 29.60
CA ALA A 14 55.02 23.96 28.29
C ALA A 14 53.69 23.25 27.99
N VAL A 15 52.84 23.86 27.17
CA VAL A 15 51.68 23.19 26.59
C VAL A 15 52.18 22.35 25.43
N GLY A 16 52.30 21.04 25.67
CA GLY A 16 52.56 20.06 24.62
C GLY A 16 51.39 20.02 23.65
N PHE A 17 51.65 20.36 22.39
CA PHE A 17 50.77 20.05 21.28
C PHE A 17 50.75 18.52 21.10
N MET A 18 49.77 17.86 21.71
CA MET A 18 49.39 16.50 21.32
C MET A 18 48.84 16.61 19.89
N SER A 19 49.63 16.13 18.93
CA SER A 19 49.20 15.90 17.56
C SER A 19 48.12 14.82 17.61
N GLY A 20 46.85 15.24 17.64
CA GLY A 20 45.71 14.35 17.57
C GLY A 20 45.69 13.67 16.21
N CYS A 21 45.84 12.35 16.19
CA CYS A 21 45.54 11.53 15.03
C CYS A 21 44.09 11.80 14.62
N ILE A 22 43.89 12.53 13.53
CA ILE A 22 42.58 12.58 12.86
C ILE A 22 42.37 11.18 12.30
N PRO A 23 41.34 10.42 12.73
CA PRO A 23 41.04 9.14 12.10
C PRO A 23 40.73 9.42 10.63
N ALA A 24 41.47 8.75 9.73
CA ALA A 24 41.18 8.79 8.31
C ALA A 24 39.72 8.38 8.08
N PRO A 25 38.95 9.09 7.25
CA PRO A 25 37.60 8.67 6.90
C PRO A 25 37.70 7.29 6.27
N ILE A 26 37.03 6.31 6.89
CA ILE A 26 36.91 4.96 6.36
C ILE A 26 36.27 5.11 4.97
N PRO A 27 36.93 4.68 3.88
CA PRO A 27 36.32 4.74 2.56
C PRO A 27 35.07 3.87 2.60
N SER A 28 33.92 4.45 2.25
CA SER A 28 32.67 3.72 2.09
C SER A 28 32.91 2.53 1.17
N PRO A 29 32.47 1.30 1.52
CA PRO A 29 32.62 0.15 0.64
C PRO A 29 31.99 0.49 -0.71
N THR A 30 32.73 0.24 -1.80
CA THR A 30 32.21 0.44 -3.15
C THR A 30 31.08 -0.59 -3.37
N PRO A 31 29.87 -0.17 -3.77
CA PRO A 31 28.75 -1.08 -3.89
C PRO A 31 29.04 -2.19 -4.90
N THR A 32 28.60 -3.40 -4.60
CA THR A 32 28.79 -4.57 -5.48
C THR A 32 28.05 -4.37 -6.81
N SER A 33 28.40 -5.15 -7.84
CA SER A 33 27.72 -5.05 -9.16
C SER A 33 26.22 -5.32 -9.08
N GLU A 34 25.80 -6.20 -8.15
CA GLU A 34 24.39 -6.50 -7.90
C GLU A 34 23.68 -5.33 -7.22
N GLU A 35 24.28 -4.72 -6.19
CA GLU A 35 23.73 -3.52 -5.53
C GLU A 35 23.62 -2.33 -6.49
N GLN A 36 24.57 -2.20 -7.42
CA GLN A 36 24.50 -1.17 -8.47
C GLN A 36 23.37 -1.44 -9.47
N GLU A 37 23.18 -2.68 -9.91
CA GLU A 37 22.06 -3.06 -10.78
C GLU A 37 20.72 -2.80 -10.08
N GLU A 38 20.62 -3.15 -8.81
CA GLU A 38 19.40 -2.96 -8.02
C GLU A 38 19.06 -1.48 -7.85
N ARG A 39 20.05 -0.62 -7.57
CA ARG A 39 19.85 0.83 -7.55
C ARG A 39 19.32 1.35 -8.89
N LEU A 40 19.93 0.95 -10.01
CA LEU A 40 19.47 1.35 -11.34
C LEU A 40 18.05 0.87 -11.61
N ASN A 41 17.70 -0.33 -11.14
CA ASN A 41 16.34 -0.85 -11.25
C ASN A 41 15.34 -0.03 -10.45
N ARG A 42 15.66 0.38 -9.22
CA ARG A 42 14.78 1.21 -8.38
C ARG A 42 14.63 2.65 -8.88
N GLU A 43 15.60 3.14 -9.65
CA GLU A 43 15.51 4.43 -10.35
C GLU A 43 14.59 4.34 -11.58
N ARG A 44 14.50 3.16 -12.22
CA ARG A 44 13.77 2.97 -13.47
C ARG A 44 12.35 2.40 -13.30
N TYR A 45 12.12 1.53 -12.32
CA TYR A 45 10.88 0.78 -12.16
C TYR A 45 10.24 1.05 -10.79
N GLN A 46 8.91 0.94 -10.72
CA GLN A 46 8.19 0.95 -9.44
C GLN A 46 8.09 -0.44 -8.81
N ALA A 47 8.27 -1.49 -9.60
CA ALA A 47 8.40 -2.85 -9.09
C ALA A 47 9.26 -3.71 -10.01
N ARG A 48 10.03 -4.62 -9.41
CA ARG A 48 10.72 -5.70 -10.11
C ARG A 48 10.70 -6.91 -9.20
N ILE A 49 10.07 -7.97 -9.67
CA ILE A 49 9.81 -9.18 -8.90
C ILE A 49 10.50 -10.36 -9.57
N ARG A 50 11.18 -11.18 -8.76
CA ARG A 50 11.75 -12.46 -9.15
C ARG A 50 10.92 -13.56 -8.52
N VAL A 51 10.46 -14.49 -9.34
CA VAL A 51 9.75 -15.69 -8.90
C VAL A 51 10.56 -16.91 -9.31
N ILE A 52 10.74 -17.87 -8.40
CA ILE A 52 11.36 -19.16 -8.75
C ILE A 52 10.25 -20.13 -9.20
N PRO A 53 10.31 -20.63 -10.45
CA PRO A 53 9.34 -21.63 -10.93
C PRO A 53 9.31 -22.86 -10.02
N GLY A 54 8.12 -23.29 -9.63
CA GLY A 54 7.92 -24.44 -8.72
C GLY A 54 8.14 -24.14 -7.24
N ALA A 55 8.53 -22.91 -6.86
CA ALA A 55 8.60 -22.45 -5.48
C ALA A 55 7.95 -21.07 -5.35
N PRO A 56 6.60 -20.97 -5.35
CA PRO A 56 5.88 -19.69 -5.29
C PRO A 56 6.24 -18.83 -4.07
N GLN A 57 6.68 -19.46 -2.98
CA GLN A 57 7.11 -18.79 -1.77
C GLN A 57 8.51 -18.16 -1.86
N ALA A 58 9.31 -18.55 -2.85
CA ALA A 58 10.60 -17.93 -3.14
C ALA A 58 10.41 -16.78 -4.14
N ILE A 59 9.67 -15.76 -3.66
CA ILE A 59 9.41 -14.52 -4.37
C ILE A 59 10.17 -13.38 -3.69
N SER A 60 10.91 -12.60 -4.49
CA SER A 60 11.75 -11.52 -3.98
C SER A 60 11.79 -10.33 -4.93
N GLY A 61 12.31 -9.19 -4.45
CA GLY A 61 12.51 -7.98 -5.24
C GLY A 61 11.99 -6.76 -4.51
N PHE A 62 11.41 -5.80 -5.25
CA PHE A 62 10.81 -4.62 -4.65
C PHE A 62 9.49 -4.24 -5.30
N LEU A 63 8.64 -3.58 -4.51
CA LEU A 63 7.31 -3.14 -4.88
C LEU A 63 7.03 -1.75 -4.30
N ARG A 64 6.55 -0.84 -5.14
CA ARG A 64 5.92 0.40 -4.70
C ARG A 64 4.44 0.40 -4.98
N ILE A 65 3.63 0.57 -3.94
CA ILE A 65 2.17 0.69 -4.06
C ILE A 65 1.83 2.17 -4.16
N GLY A 66 0.97 2.54 -5.11
CA GLY A 66 0.52 3.92 -5.28
C GLY A 66 -0.74 4.23 -4.50
N ARG A 67 -0.77 5.36 -3.78
CA ARG A 67 -2.03 5.95 -3.33
C ARG A 67 -2.44 7.03 -4.30
N VAL A 68 -3.68 6.95 -4.79
CA VAL A 68 -4.13 7.81 -5.90
C VAL A 68 -5.38 8.59 -5.53
N TYR A 69 -5.45 9.84 -5.97
CA TYR A 69 -6.54 10.74 -5.60
C TYR A 69 -7.00 11.62 -6.75
N ALA A 70 -8.23 12.13 -6.66
CA ALA A 70 -8.71 13.16 -7.57
C ALA A 70 -7.97 14.47 -7.32
N SER A 71 -7.46 15.11 -8.37
CA SER A 71 -6.65 16.33 -8.32
C SER A 71 -7.30 17.46 -7.50
N ARG A 72 -8.65 17.48 -7.45
CA ARG A 72 -9.45 18.43 -6.66
C ARG A 72 -9.34 18.26 -5.14
N MET A 73 -8.88 17.11 -4.63
CA MET A 73 -8.80 16.85 -3.19
C MET A 73 -7.50 17.34 -2.55
N GLY A 74 -6.44 17.55 -3.31
CA GLY A 74 -5.10 17.84 -2.77
C GLY A 74 -4.53 16.66 -1.95
N SER A 75 -3.20 16.58 -1.84
CA SER A 75 -2.54 15.46 -1.13
C SER A 75 -2.86 15.40 0.37
N ALA A 76 -3.13 16.54 1.02
CA ALA A 76 -3.42 16.60 2.45
C ALA A 76 -4.75 15.91 2.85
N ALA A 77 -5.70 15.75 1.91
CA ALA A 77 -6.98 15.10 2.18
C ALA A 77 -6.95 13.57 2.07
N VAL A 78 -5.87 13.00 1.52
CA VAL A 78 -5.69 11.56 1.27
C VAL A 78 -5.77 10.73 2.56
N VAL A 79 -5.37 11.30 3.70
CA VAL A 79 -5.29 10.59 4.99
C VAL A 79 -6.67 10.30 5.61
N SER A 80 -7.78 10.77 5.03
CA SER A 80 -9.06 10.92 5.78
C SER A 80 -10.29 10.16 5.26
N ARG A 81 -10.25 9.53 4.08
CA ARG A 81 -11.48 8.94 3.49
C ARG A 81 -11.45 7.46 3.16
N VAL A 82 -10.28 6.84 3.09
CA VAL A 82 -10.12 5.45 2.68
C VAL A 82 -9.19 4.77 3.67
N GLY A 83 -9.77 3.92 4.52
CA GLY A 83 -9.03 3.14 5.53
C GLY A 83 -8.42 4.00 6.63
N ASN A 84 -8.21 3.40 7.80
CA ASN A 84 -7.25 3.97 8.75
C ASN A 84 -5.88 3.95 8.03
N PRO A 85 -5.05 5.00 8.06
CA PRO A 85 -3.68 4.95 7.51
C PRO A 85 -2.90 3.70 7.95
N ARG A 86 -3.21 3.18 9.16
CA ARG A 86 -2.69 1.92 9.67
C ARG A 86 -3.07 0.68 8.84
N ASP A 87 -4.25 0.66 8.22
CA ASP A 87 -4.70 -0.45 7.38
C ASP A 87 -3.80 -0.58 6.13
N LEU A 88 -3.32 0.55 5.62
CA LEU A 88 -2.44 0.60 4.45
C LEU A 88 -1.01 0.21 4.84
N ASP A 89 -0.50 0.74 5.96
CA ASP A 89 0.82 0.35 6.47
C ASP A 89 0.90 -1.15 6.74
N MET A 90 -0.19 -1.74 7.25
CA MET A 90 -0.26 -3.17 7.54
C MET A 90 -0.26 -4.05 6.27
N ILE A 91 -0.70 -3.55 5.10
CA ILE A 91 -0.49 -4.25 3.82
C ILE A 91 1.02 -4.38 3.56
N LEU A 92 1.78 -3.29 3.72
CA LEU A 92 3.23 -3.30 3.50
C LEU A 92 3.95 -4.17 4.53
N ASP A 93 3.61 -4.03 5.81
CA ASP A 93 4.19 -4.83 6.89
C ASP A 93 3.96 -6.32 6.63
N THR A 94 2.75 -6.71 6.26
CA THR A 94 2.41 -8.10 5.95
C THR A 94 3.22 -8.63 4.75
N ILE A 95 3.38 -7.84 3.68
CA ILE A 95 4.20 -8.26 2.52
C ILE A 95 5.66 -8.44 2.94
N ASN A 96 6.22 -7.47 3.66
CA ASN A 96 7.61 -7.47 4.11
C ASN A 96 7.88 -8.58 5.15
N GLU A 97 6.89 -8.94 5.96
CA GLU A 97 7.01 -10.00 6.97
C GLU A 97 7.01 -11.40 6.35
N TYR A 98 6.13 -11.65 5.38
CA TYR A 98 5.91 -13.00 4.85
C TYR A 98 6.70 -13.29 3.56
N THR A 99 7.24 -12.28 2.89
CA THR A 99 7.94 -12.44 1.61
C THR A 99 9.32 -11.78 1.63
N GLU A 100 10.15 -12.06 0.62
CA GLU A 100 11.41 -11.35 0.40
C GLU A 100 11.23 -10.14 -0.54
N ILE A 101 10.00 -9.65 -0.69
CA ILE A 101 9.71 -8.42 -1.45
C ILE A 101 9.85 -7.24 -0.49
N GLU A 102 10.71 -6.28 -0.85
CA GLU A 102 10.75 -4.98 -0.19
C GLU A 102 9.61 -4.09 -0.70
N ALA A 103 8.56 -3.99 0.09
CA ALA A 103 7.36 -3.21 -0.20
C ALA A 103 7.39 -1.84 0.50
N ASP A 104 7.10 -0.78 -0.25
CA ASP A 104 6.96 0.60 0.24
C ASP A 104 5.83 1.34 -0.51
N PHE A 105 5.46 2.52 -0.05
CA PHE A 105 4.58 3.42 -0.80
C PHE A 105 5.36 4.27 -1.81
N ALA A 106 4.81 4.42 -3.01
CA ALA A 106 5.17 5.53 -3.88
C ALA A 106 4.63 6.85 -3.30
N PRO A 107 5.20 8.01 -3.69
CA PRO A 107 4.57 9.29 -3.38
C PRO A 107 3.11 9.32 -3.85
N ASP A 108 2.24 9.96 -3.09
CA ASP A 108 0.82 10.09 -3.48
C ASP A 108 0.70 10.80 -4.82
N LEU A 109 -0.12 10.24 -5.72
CA LEU A 109 -0.28 10.76 -7.07
C LEU A 109 -1.73 11.17 -7.34
N PRO A 110 -1.99 12.29 -8.03
CA PRO A 110 -3.29 12.47 -8.64
C PRO A 110 -3.48 11.41 -9.75
N TYR A 111 -4.72 11.00 -10.04
CA TYR A 111 -5.00 10.08 -11.16
C TYR A 111 -4.45 10.57 -12.49
N SER A 112 -4.37 11.89 -12.69
CA SER A 112 -3.85 12.54 -13.89
C SER A 112 -2.33 12.44 -14.05
N ASP A 113 -1.59 11.97 -13.03
CA ASP A 113 -0.14 11.80 -13.12
C ASP A 113 0.21 10.64 -14.05
N PRO A 114 1.05 10.85 -15.09
CA PRO A 114 1.42 9.79 -16.03
C PRO A 114 2.18 8.63 -15.36
N ARG A 115 2.83 8.87 -14.21
CA ARG A 115 3.53 7.83 -13.43
C ARG A 115 2.57 6.78 -12.87
N LEU A 116 1.26 7.04 -12.89
CA LEU A 116 0.24 6.04 -12.57
C LEU A 116 0.45 4.74 -13.35
N LEU A 117 0.82 4.82 -14.62
CA LEU A 117 0.98 3.66 -15.52
C LEU A 117 2.26 2.85 -15.24
N ASP A 118 3.15 3.35 -14.40
CA ASP A 118 4.35 2.62 -13.98
C ASP A 118 4.12 1.84 -12.67
N LEU A 119 3.04 2.13 -11.94
CA LEU A 119 2.70 1.49 -10.66
C LEU A 119 1.95 0.19 -10.93
N PRO A 120 2.33 -0.95 -10.33
CA PRO A 120 1.60 -2.20 -10.57
C PRO A 120 0.28 -2.29 -9.79
N ILE A 121 0.22 -1.67 -8.62
CA ILE A 121 -0.91 -1.72 -7.70
C ILE A 121 -1.18 -0.30 -7.21
N ILE A 122 -2.45 0.11 -7.25
CA ILE A 122 -2.91 1.38 -6.69
C ILE A 122 -4.06 1.17 -5.70
N ILE A 123 -4.17 2.12 -4.77
CA ILE A 123 -5.23 2.21 -3.78
C ILE A 123 -5.92 3.59 -3.96
N PRO A 124 -7.09 3.62 -4.61
CA PRO A 124 -7.92 4.80 -4.72
C PRO A 124 -8.29 5.43 -3.38
N GLN A 125 -8.09 6.73 -3.25
CA GLN A 125 -8.39 7.50 -2.04
C GLN A 125 -9.61 8.41 -2.24
N SER A 126 -10.07 8.53 -3.48
CA SER A 126 -11.25 9.29 -3.87
C SER A 126 -11.74 8.94 -5.26
N GLU A 127 -12.99 9.29 -5.54
CA GLU A 127 -13.61 9.11 -6.84
C GLU A 127 -13.00 10.05 -7.90
N PRO A 128 -12.55 9.51 -9.04
CA PRO A 128 -11.98 10.31 -10.13
C PRO A 128 -13.04 11.23 -10.76
N ASN A 129 -12.60 12.36 -11.31
CA ASN A 129 -13.43 13.11 -12.26
C ASN A 129 -13.43 12.48 -13.67
N GLU A 130 -14.14 13.07 -14.61
CA GLU A 130 -14.30 12.54 -15.98
C GLU A 130 -12.98 12.26 -16.72
N VAL A 131 -11.99 13.16 -16.64
CA VAL A 131 -10.67 13.02 -17.29
C VAL A 131 -9.80 12.01 -16.53
N GLU A 132 -9.92 12.01 -15.21
CA GLU A 132 -9.21 11.06 -14.35
C GLU A 132 -9.74 9.63 -14.50
N LEU A 133 -11.02 9.48 -14.80
CA LEU A 133 -11.67 8.20 -15.07
C LEU A 133 -11.12 7.58 -16.36
N GLU A 134 -10.87 8.38 -17.40
CA GLU A 134 -10.19 7.92 -18.62
C GLU A 134 -8.80 7.37 -18.29
N GLN A 135 -8.02 8.08 -17.48
CA GLN A 135 -6.68 7.67 -17.10
C GLN A 135 -6.67 6.44 -16.18
N LEU A 136 -7.62 6.32 -15.25
CA LEU A 136 -7.83 5.10 -14.45
C LEU A 136 -8.25 3.91 -15.33
N THR A 137 -9.09 4.15 -16.34
CA THR A 137 -9.49 3.12 -17.30
C THR A 137 -8.29 2.63 -18.08
N ARG A 138 -7.48 3.56 -18.61
CA ARG A 138 -6.22 3.22 -19.29
C ARG A 138 -5.30 2.40 -18.40
N TYR A 139 -5.15 2.78 -17.13
CA TYR A 139 -4.37 2.02 -16.15
C TYR A 139 -4.83 0.56 -16.04
N LEU A 140 -6.14 0.30 -15.95
CA LEU A 140 -6.69 -1.05 -15.89
C LEU A 140 -6.41 -1.86 -17.18
N LEU A 141 -6.57 -1.23 -18.34
CA LEU A 141 -6.28 -1.86 -19.64
C LEU A 141 -4.79 -2.14 -19.81
N GLU A 142 -3.93 -1.29 -19.25
CA GLU A 142 -2.47 -1.42 -19.24
C GLU A 142 -1.94 -2.40 -18.19
N GLY A 143 -2.82 -3.23 -17.60
CA GLY A 143 -2.39 -4.31 -16.71
C GLY A 143 -2.23 -3.87 -15.26
N GLY A 144 -2.65 -2.66 -14.92
CA GLY A 144 -2.72 -2.18 -13.55
C GLY A 144 -3.69 -3.01 -12.71
N PHE A 145 -3.45 -3.01 -11.41
CA PHE A 145 -4.31 -3.63 -10.42
C PHE A 145 -4.80 -2.59 -9.40
N VAL A 146 -6.07 -2.66 -9.02
CA VAL A 146 -6.67 -1.79 -8.02
C VAL A 146 -7.07 -2.60 -6.80
N LEU A 147 -6.52 -2.24 -5.64
CA LEU A 147 -7.07 -2.63 -4.36
C LEU A 147 -8.16 -1.61 -4.01
N ASP A 148 -9.40 -1.98 -4.28
CA ASP A 148 -10.54 -1.08 -4.18
C ASP A 148 -11.07 -1.03 -2.75
N PRO A 149 -10.97 0.11 -2.06
CA PRO A 149 -11.52 0.27 -0.72
C PRO A 149 -13.00 0.67 -0.73
N GLY A 150 -13.64 0.80 -1.91
CA GLY A 150 -15.06 1.14 -2.02
C GLY A 150 -15.38 2.26 -3.01
N LEU A 151 -14.62 2.44 -4.09
CA LEU A 151 -15.02 3.30 -5.22
C LEU A 151 -16.36 2.87 -5.82
N GLY A 152 -16.63 1.57 -5.80
CA GLY A 152 -17.89 1.00 -6.30
C GLY A 152 -17.83 0.59 -7.77
N THR A 153 -18.66 -0.39 -8.11
CA THR A 153 -18.69 -1.04 -9.42
C THR A 153 -19.03 -0.08 -10.56
N ASP A 154 -19.89 0.91 -10.30
CA ASP A 154 -20.42 1.80 -11.33
C ASP A 154 -19.32 2.70 -11.92
N VAL A 155 -18.38 3.16 -11.09
CA VAL A 155 -17.22 3.96 -11.53
C VAL A 155 -16.39 3.17 -12.55
N PHE A 156 -16.06 1.92 -12.23
CA PHE A 156 -15.27 1.08 -13.13
C PHE A 156 -16.02 0.71 -14.41
N ARG A 157 -17.32 0.39 -14.30
CA ARG A 157 -18.17 0.10 -15.46
C ARG A 157 -18.21 1.29 -16.40
N GLU A 158 -18.51 2.48 -15.89
CA GLU A 158 -18.59 3.71 -16.69
C GLU A 158 -17.29 3.94 -17.45
N GLY A 159 -16.14 3.86 -16.75
CA GLY A 159 -14.84 4.07 -17.36
C GLY A 159 -14.55 3.07 -18.48
N LEU A 160 -14.75 1.78 -18.22
CA LEU A 160 -14.46 0.71 -19.17
C LEU A 160 -15.37 0.72 -20.41
N GLU A 161 -16.66 1.03 -20.25
CA GLU A 161 -17.58 1.16 -21.38
C GLU A 161 -17.29 2.43 -22.20
N LYS A 162 -17.12 3.58 -21.53
CA LYS A 162 -16.98 4.89 -22.18
C LYS A 162 -15.61 5.10 -22.83
N TYR A 163 -14.53 4.75 -22.12
CA TYR A 163 -13.16 5.02 -22.56
C TYR A 163 -12.40 3.76 -22.98
N GLY A 164 -12.77 2.60 -22.43
CA GLY A 164 -12.16 1.32 -22.82
C GLY A 164 -12.79 0.69 -24.05
N GLY A 165 -13.99 1.12 -24.46
CA GLY A 165 -14.74 0.51 -25.56
C GLY A 165 -15.13 -0.95 -25.28
N LEU A 166 -15.19 -1.34 -24.00
CA LEU A 166 -15.51 -2.70 -23.57
C LEU A 166 -17.02 -2.88 -23.45
N VAL A 167 -17.50 -4.09 -23.74
CA VAL A 167 -18.89 -4.48 -23.53
C VAL A 167 -19.01 -5.15 -22.15
N TRP A 168 -19.80 -4.55 -21.26
CA TRP A 168 -20.03 -5.13 -19.94
C TRP A 168 -20.78 -6.47 -20.01
N GLY A 169 -20.33 -7.44 -19.22
CA GLY A 169 -20.80 -8.83 -19.24
C GLY A 169 -20.12 -9.70 -20.30
N GLN A 170 -19.32 -9.11 -21.20
CA GLN A 170 -18.55 -9.84 -22.21
C GLN A 170 -17.04 -9.63 -22.01
N ASP A 171 -16.58 -8.38 -22.13
CA ASP A 171 -15.16 -8.04 -22.02
C ASP A 171 -14.77 -7.64 -20.60
N ALA A 172 -15.72 -7.10 -19.83
CA ALA A 172 -15.55 -6.78 -18.43
C ALA A 172 -16.78 -7.13 -17.60
N TRP A 173 -16.59 -7.69 -16.40
CA TRP A 173 -17.68 -8.03 -15.49
C TRP A 173 -17.21 -8.08 -14.04
N MET A 174 -18.16 -7.99 -13.11
CA MET A 174 -17.88 -8.17 -11.70
C MET A 174 -18.55 -9.44 -11.19
N GLU A 175 -17.80 -10.29 -10.52
CA GLU A 175 -18.30 -11.53 -9.93
C GLU A 175 -17.69 -11.79 -8.56
N THR A 176 -18.34 -12.67 -7.83
CA THR A 176 -17.73 -13.30 -6.66
C THR A 176 -16.63 -14.23 -7.14
N LEU A 177 -15.45 -14.14 -6.52
CA LEU A 177 -14.35 -15.01 -6.88
C LEU A 177 -14.72 -16.48 -6.61
N PRO A 178 -14.58 -17.37 -7.61
CA PRO A 178 -14.83 -18.78 -7.40
C PRO A 178 -13.80 -19.37 -6.43
N SER A 179 -14.17 -20.39 -5.66
CA SER A 179 -13.33 -20.92 -4.56
C SER A 179 -11.99 -21.51 -5.01
N ASP A 180 -11.86 -21.83 -6.30
CA ASP A 180 -10.66 -22.33 -6.95
C ASP A 180 -9.86 -21.22 -7.67
N HIS A 181 -10.26 -19.95 -7.55
CA HIS A 181 -9.57 -18.84 -8.17
C HIS A 181 -8.09 -18.81 -7.75
N PRO A 182 -7.12 -18.63 -8.69
CA PRO A 182 -5.69 -18.70 -8.38
C PRO A 182 -5.21 -17.74 -7.29
N VAL A 183 -5.92 -16.63 -7.09
CA VAL A 183 -5.61 -15.68 -6.01
C VAL A 183 -5.58 -16.36 -4.64
N PHE A 184 -6.43 -17.34 -4.36
CA PHE A 184 -6.46 -18.03 -3.07
C PHE A 184 -5.24 -18.93 -2.82
N ASN A 185 -4.42 -19.18 -3.85
CA ASN A 185 -3.28 -20.08 -3.80
C ASN A 185 -1.99 -19.47 -4.37
N SER A 186 -1.93 -18.15 -4.53
CA SER A 186 -0.81 -17.49 -5.23
C SER A 186 0.50 -17.48 -4.43
N PHE A 187 0.46 -17.51 -3.10
CA PHE A 187 1.63 -17.62 -2.22
C PHE A 187 1.38 -18.61 -1.06
N PHE A 188 0.32 -18.37 -0.30
CA PHE A 188 -0.25 -19.31 0.67
C PHE A 188 -1.32 -20.16 0.02
N VAL A 189 -1.36 -21.44 0.39
CA VAL A 189 -2.50 -22.31 0.07
C VAL A 189 -3.62 -22.02 1.06
N LEU A 190 -4.55 -21.16 0.66
CA LEU A 190 -5.83 -21.02 1.33
C LEU A 190 -6.74 -22.03 0.63
N GLY A 191 -7.08 -23.14 1.30
CA GLY A 191 -8.02 -24.14 0.76
C GLY A 191 -9.38 -23.52 0.40
N GLU A 192 -10.41 -24.32 0.10
CA GLU A 192 -11.73 -23.77 -0.26
C GLU A 192 -12.15 -22.63 0.69
N VAL A 193 -12.12 -21.39 0.19
CA VAL A 193 -12.53 -20.22 0.94
C VAL A 193 -14.05 -20.23 0.94
N ARG A 194 -14.61 -21.01 1.87
CA ARG A 194 -16.03 -20.95 2.15
C ARG A 194 -16.27 -19.69 2.98
N PRO A 195 -17.05 -18.72 2.48
CA PRO A 195 -17.45 -17.60 3.33
C PRO A 195 -18.11 -18.17 4.58
N SER A 196 -17.69 -17.69 5.75
CA SER A 196 -18.41 -18.00 6.99
C SER A 196 -19.85 -17.50 6.85
N ALA A 197 -20.81 -18.13 7.52
CA ALA A 197 -22.21 -17.71 7.44
C ALA A 197 -22.34 -16.21 7.77
N GLY A 198 -22.74 -15.40 6.79
CA GLY A 198 -22.87 -13.94 6.92
C GLY A 198 -21.67 -13.11 6.44
N GLN A 199 -20.56 -13.71 6.02
CA GLN A 199 -19.43 -12.99 5.42
C GLN A 199 -19.62 -12.88 3.89
N PRO A 200 -19.45 -11.69 3.30
CA PRO A 200 -19.46 -11.55 1.85
C PRO A 200 -18.22 -12.26 1.28
N SER A 201 -18.40 -13.07 0.24
CA SER A 201 -17.28 -13.60 -0.52
C SER A 201 -16.54 -12.46 -1.24
N PRO A 202 -15.22 -12.58 -1.43
CA PRO A 202 -14.44 -11.61 -2.19
C PRO A 202 -15.03 -11.40 -3.59
N ARG A 203 -15.21 -10.13 -3.99
CA ARG A 203 -15.68 -9.79 -5.34
C ARG A 203 -14.59 -9.08 -6.13
N GLY A 204 -14.43 -9.51 -7.37
CA GLY A 204 -13.43 -9.01 -8.30
C GLY A 204 -14.04 -8.43 -9.56
N LEU A 205 -13.40 -7.39 -10.12
CA LEU A 205 -13.63 -6.95 -11.49
C LEU A 205 -12.67 -7.68 -12.41
N PHE A 206 -13.23 -8.34 -13.41
CA PHE A 206 -12.49 -8.97 -14.49
C PHE A 206 -12.50 -8.05 -15.71
N VAL A 207 -11.33 -7.89 -16.34
CA VAL A 207 -11.14 -7.16 -17.59
C VAL A 207 -10.37 -8.08 -18.53
N ASN A 208 -11.00 -8.48 -19.64
CA ASN A 208 -10.48 -9.45 -20.60
C ASN A 208 -10.02 -10.76 -19.93
N GLY A 209 -10.79 -11.26 -18.95
CA GLY A 209 -10.47 -12.48 -18.19
C GLY A 209 -9.41 -12.35 -17.11
N ARG A 210 -8.81 -11.16 -16.94
CA ARG A 210 -7.82 -10.86 -15.89
C ARG A 210 -8.50 -10.20 -14.69
N LEU A 211 -8.15 -10.62 -13.47
CA LEU A 211 -8.58 -9.92 -12.26
C LEU A 211 -7.86 -8.57 -12.16
N ALA A 212 -8.60 -7.48 -12.36
CA ALA A 212 -8.06 -6.12 -12.44
C ALA A 212 -8.36 -5.28 -11.18
N VAL A 213 -9.46 -5.57 -10.50
CA VAL A 213 -9.84 -4.90 -9.25
C VAL A 213 -10.28 -5.95 -8.25
N LEU A 214 -9.88 -5.79 -6.99
CA LEU A 214 -10.42 -6.57 -5.89
C LEU A 214 -10.90 -5.64 -4.78
N ASN A 215 -12.13 -5.84 -4.34
CA ASN A 215 -12.69 -5.06 -3.24
C ASN A 215 -12.07 -5.53 -1.91
N PHE A 216 -11.32 -4.63 -1.27
CA PHE A 216 -10.59 -4.86 -0.03
C PHE A 216 -11.52 -5.04 1.18
N GLU A 217 -12.70 -4.40 1.20
CA GLU A 217 -13.70 -4.58 2.26
C GLU A 217 -14.25 -6.01 2.28
N THR A 218 -14.32 -6.66 1.12
CA THR A 218 -14.81 -8.04 0.99
C THR A 218 -13.80 -9.12 1.41
N LEU A 219 -12.58 -8.73 1.83
CA LEU A 219 -11.55 -9.66 2.33
C LEU A 219 -11.76 -10.11 3.80
N GLY A 220 -12.86 -9.68 4.44
CA GLY A 220 -13.20 -10.09 5.81
C GLY A 220 -13.60 -8.95 6.76
N MET A 221 -13.98 -7.78 6.26
CA MET A 221 -14.06 -6.54 7.05
C MET A 221 -15.43 -6.25 7.69
N ARG A 222 -16.16 -7.25 8.25
CA ARG A 222 -17.45 -6.95 8.90
C ARG A 222 -17.88 -7.90 10.03
N GLU A 223 -17.04 -8.16 11.02
CA GLU A 223 -17.47 -8.93 12.21
C GLU A 223 -17.72 -8.10 13.48
N GLU A 224 -17.30 -6.83 13.58
CA GLU A 224 -17.38 -6.13 14.89
C GLU A 224 -18.31 -4.91 15.00
N GLN A 225 -18.88 -4.37 13.92
CA GLN A 225 -19.90 -3.32 14.10
C GLN A 225 -21.23 -3.87 14.63
N THR A 226 -21.61 -5.10 14.28
CA THR A 226 -22.91 -5.66 14.68
C THR A 226 -22.89 -6.31 16.07
N ARG A 227 -21.71 -6.67 16.61
CA ARG A 227 -21.61 -7.26 17.97
C ARG A 227 -21.61 -6.20 19.08
N ALA A 228 -21.16 -4.99 18.77
CA ALA A 228 -21.20 -3.84 19.68
C ALA A 228 -22.60 -3.24 19.85
N GLU A 229 -23.46 -3.31 18.82
CA GLU A 229 -24.85 -2.83 18.91
C GLU A 229 -25.81 -3.83 19.57
N VAL A 230 -25.53 -5.14 19.49
CA VAL A 230 -26.42 -6.18 20.04
C VAL A 230 -26.15 -6.48 21.53
N SER A 231 -25.06 -5.96 22.11
CA SER A 231 -24.67 -6.23 23.50
C SER A 231 -25.02 -5.11 24.50
N ARG A 232 -25.82 -4.11 24.12
CA ARG A 232 -26.35 -3.10 25.07
C ARG A 232 -27.81 -3.39 25.44
N PRO A 233 -28.09 -4.07 26.57
CA PRO A 233 -29.45 -4.10 27.11
C PRO A 233 -29.72 -2.80 27.87
N GLY A 234 -30.63 -1.98 27.35
CA GLY A 234 -31.37 -0.99 28.13
C GLY A 234 -31.41 0.45 27.58
N GLN A 235 -32.58 0.82 27.05
CA GLN A 235 -33.32 2.09 27.30
C GLN A 235 -32.71 3.45 26.86
N VAL A 236 -33.42 4.47 26.34
CA VAL A 236 -34.83 4.77 25.93
C VAL A 236 -34.78 5.97 24.91
N PRO A 237 -35.89 6.58 24.40
CA PRO A 237 -35.95 7.20 23.07
C PRO A 237 -35.89 8.73 23.12
N GLY A 238 -35.78 9.34 21.94
CA GLY A 238 -36.08 10.76 21.73
C GLY A 238 -34.87 11.68 21.81
N ARG A 239 -34.32 12.03 20.65
CA ARG A 239 -33.53 13.25 20.51
C ARG A 239 -34.02 14.06 19.31
N ALA A 240 -34.37 15.30 19.60
CA ALA A 240 -34.82 16.35 18.69
C ALA A 240 -33.81 16.61 17.55
N PRO A 241 -34.23 17.27 16.44
CA PRO A 241 -33.35 17.53 15.30
C PRO A 241 -32.15 18.38 15.74
N VAL A 242 -30.95 17.89 15.44
CA VAL A 242 -29.69 18.56 15.77
C VAL A 242 -29.31 19.51 14.62
N SER A 243 -29.19 20.79 14.93
CA SER A 243 -28.64 21.82 14.05
C SER A 243 -27.15 21.59 13.76
N PRO A 244 -26.63 22.01 12.59
CA PRO A 244 -25.25 21.74 12.18
C PRO A 244 -24.29 22.66 12.93
N GLY A 245 -23.41 22.07 13.75
CA GLY A 245 -22.36 22.78 14.46
C GLY A 245 -21.31 21.83 15.00
N THR A 246 -20.13 21.81 14.36
CA THR A 246 -18.84 21.29 14.85
C THR A 246 -18.91 20.00 15.66
N GLU A 247 -18.92 18.86 14.96
CA GLU A 247 -18.62 17.55 15.55
C GLU A 247 -17.16 17.53 16.04
N THR A 248 -16.96 17.75 17.33
CA THR A 248 -15.72 17.33 18.01
C THR A 248 -15.78 15.82 18.15
N VAL A 249 -14.99 15.11 17.34
CA VAL A 249 -14.87 13.64 17.39
C VAL A 249 -14.40 13.23 18.79
N ASP A 250 -15.14 12.34 19.44
CA ASP A 250 -14.86 11.86 20.80
C ASP A 250 -13.50 11.08 20.83
N PRO A 251 -12.51 11.53 21.62
CA PRO A 251 -11.20 10.86 21.74
C PRO A 251 -11.26 9.44 22.30
N GLN A 252 -12.35 9.07 22.98
CA GLN A 252 -12.57 7.73 23.49
C GLN A 252 -13.09 6.80 22.38
N LEU A 253 -13.99 7.30 21.53
CA LEU A 253 -14.46 6.62 20.34
C LEU A 253 -13.32 6.36 19.34
N LEU A 254 -12.40 7.31 19.16
CA LEU A 254 -11.17 7.14 18.37
C LEU A 254 -10.27 6.02 18.92
N ARG A 255 -10.12 5.92 20.25
CA ARG A 255 -9.31 4.86 20.88
C ARG A 255 -9.95 3.48 20.78
N GLU A 256 -11.27 3.39 20.90
CA GLU A 256 -12.01 2.15 20.73
C GLU A 256 -12.01 1.68 19.26
N LEU A 257 -12.13 2.61 18.29
CA LEU A 257 -11.93 2.35 16.87
C LEU A 257 -10.52 1.87 16.56
N ASP A 258 -9.50 2.47 17.17
CA ASP A 258 -8.10 2.07 17.03
C ASP A 258 -7.84 0.67 17.59
N ALA A 259 -8.42 0.34 18.76
CA ALA A 259 -8.22 -0.97 19.40
C ALA A 259 -8.89 -2.11 18.61
N ALA A 260 -10.13 -1.91 18.14
CA ALA A 260 -10.83 -2.87 17.27
C ALA A 260 -10.13 -3.05 15.91
N HIS A 261 -9.43 -2.02 15.40
CA HIS A 261 -8.59 -2.15 14.21
C HIS A 261 -7.33 -2.98 14.46
N VAL A 262 -6.66 -2.84 15.60
CA VAL A 262 -5.45 -3.62 15.91
C VAL A 262 -5.75 -5.11 16.07
N ASP A 263 -6.88 -5.49 16.65
CA ASP A 263 -7.28 -6.90 16.77
C ASP A 263 -7.74 -7.50 15.42
N ARG A 264 -8.30 -6.69 14.52
CA ARG A 264 -8.71 -7.09 13.16
C ARG A 264 -7.54 -7.61 12.32
N PHE A 265 -6.38 -6.98 12.44
CA PHE A 265 -5.18 -7.35 11.68
C PHE A 265 -4.37 -8.46 12.32
N ARG A 266 -4.87 -9.09 13.38
CA ARG A 266 -4.31 -10.34 13.90
C ARG A 266 -4.97 -11.58 13.30
N ASP A 267 -5.96 -11.43 12.41
CA ASP A 267 -6.49 -12.57 11.67
C ASP A 267 -5.48 -12.99 10.60
N ILE A 268 -4.73 -14.04 10.92
CA ILE A 268 -3.77 -14.71 10.04
C ILE A 268 -4.37 -15.01 8.65
N ARG A 269 -5.68 -15.24 8.52
CA ARG A 269 -6.30 -15.47 7.21
C ARG A 269 -6.34 -14.21 6.36
N PHE A 270 -6.60 -13.06 6.98
CA PHE A 270 -6.61 -11.77 6.30
C PHE A 270 -5.20 -11.40 5.82
N GLU A 271 -4.19 -11.55 6.67
CA GLU A 271 -2.78 -11.34 6.32
C GLU A 271 -2.38 -12.22 5.12
N LYS A 272 -2.66 -13.53 5.20
CA LYS A 272 -2.35 -14.46 4.12
C LYS A 272 -3.08 -14.13 2.82
N MET A 273 -4.35 -13.72 2.90
CA MET A 273 -5.12 -13.30 1.75
C MET A 273 -4.53 -12.02 1.13
N THR A 274 -4.10 -11.07 1.95
CA THR A 274 -3.42 -9.84 1.49
C THR A 274 -2.16 -10.17 0.71
N VAL A 275 -1.27 -11.03 1.24
CA VAL A 275 -0.07 -11.50 0.52
C VAL A 275 -0.46 -12.16 -0.80
N ASN A 276 -1.44 -13.06 -0.77
CA ASN A 276 -1.93 -13.77 -1.94
C ASN A 276 -2.43 -12.83 -3.04
N VAL A 277 -3.20 -11.81 -2.69
CA VAL A 277 -3.71 -10.80 -3.64
C VAL A 277 -2.58 -10.01 -4.26
N VAL A 278 -1.62 -9.57 -3.45
CA VAL A 278 -0.46 -8.80 -3.94
C VAL A 278 0.39 -9.66 -4.87
N VAL A 279 0.74 -10.87 -4.45
CA VAL A 279 1.51 -11.80 -5.29
C VAL A 279 0.78 -12.13 -6.58
N HIS A 280 -0.54 -12.39 -6.52
CA HIS A 280 -1.36 -12.61 -7.70
C HIS A 280 -1.34 -11.40 -8.65
N ALA A 281 -1.55 -10.19 -8.13
CA ALA A 281 -1.54 -8.96 -8.92
C ALA A 281 -0.22 -8.76 -9.67
N LEU A 282 0.91 -9.10 -9.04
CA LEU A 282 2.26 -8.97 -9.61
C LEU A 282 2.60 -10.07 -10.62
N THR A 283 2.07 -11.28 -10.44
CA THR A 283 2.50 -12.46 -11.20
C THR A 283 1.50 -12.92 -12.26
N GLN A 284 0.24 -12.47 -12.20
CA GLN A 284 -0.75 -12.78 -13.22
C GLN A 284 -0.32 -12.29 -14.61
N GLU A 285 -0.70 -13.03 -15.63
CA GLU A 285 -0.42 -12.68 -17.01
C GLU A 285 -1.06 -11.33 -17.38
N GLY A 286 -0.32 -10.51 -18.11
CA GLY A 286 -0.78 -9.19 -18.55
C GLY A 286 -0.64 -8.08 -17.50
N SER A 287 -0.18 -8.38 -16.29
CA SER A 287 0.14 -7.36 -15.26
C SER A 287 1.28 -6.43 -15.70
N ILE A 288 1.31 -5.20 -15.19
CA ILE A 288 2.43 -4.26 -15.44
C ILE A 288 3.79 -4.90 -15.10
N THR A 289 3.87 -5.61 -13.98
CA THR A 289 5.11 -6.28 -13.53
C THR A 289 5.53 -7.41 -14.47
N SER A 290 4.60 -8.23 -14.98
CA SER A 290 4.89 -9.33 -15.91
C SER A 290 5.44 -8.86 -17.26
N ARG A 291 5.04 -7.66 -17.72
CA ARG A 291 5.58 -7.05 -18.95
C ARG A 291 6.99 -6.51 -18.74
N ASN A 292 7.25 -5.93 -17.58
CA ASN A 292 8.56 -5.38 -17.24
C ASN A 292 9.63 -6.48 -17.10
N SER A 293 9.26 -7.69 -16.67
CA SER A 293 10.20 -8.82 -16.54
C SER A 293 10.52 -9.50 -17.87
N THR A 294 9.66 -9.38 -18.89
CA THR A 294 9.82 -10.01 -20.21
C THR A 294 10.55 -9.12 -21.23
N GLY A 295 10.98 -7.93 -20.84
CA GLY A 295 11.79 -7.04 -21.69
C GLY A 295 11.01 -6.38 -22.84
N GLY A 296 9.69 -6.41 -22.81
CA GLY A 296 8.83 -5.78 -23.82
C GLY A 296 8.71 -4.27 -23.62
N ARG A 297 9.59 -3.49 -24.25
CA ARG A 297 9.33 -2.12 -24.71
C ARG A 297 9.86 -1.95 -26.12
#